data_AF-A0A3A8Z0C9-F1
#
_entry.id   AF-A0A3A8Z0C9-F1
#
_cell.length_a   1.000
_cell.length_b   1.000
_cell.length_c   1.000
_cell.angle_alpha   90.00
_cell.angle_beta   90.00
_cell.angle_gamma   90.00
#
_symmetry.space_group_name_H-M   'P 1'
#
loop_
_entity.id
_entity.type
_entity.pdbx_description
1 polymer ?
#
loop_
_entity_poly.entity_id
_entity_poly.type
_entity_poly.pdbx_seq_one_letter_code
_entity_poly.pdbx_strand_id
1 'polypeptide(L)' 'MTDFMRWMYDHYIRPNIESQPIDEGEALQIDLLNNVLNPQMRKTLQEVLAIYAIQSFRLGVRTRIALNEDLR' A
#
# COMPACT_ATOMS: atom_id res chain seq x y z
N MET A 1 0.27 -15.40 -1.07
CA MET A 1 -0.76 -14.58 -0.39
C MET A 1 -1.93 -15.50 -0.05
N THR A 2 -2.30 -15.65 1.22
CA THR A 2 -3.46 -16.49 1.61
C THR A 2 -4.76 -15.78 1.23
N ASP A 3 -5.85 -16.51 0.98
CA ASP A 3 -7.12 -15.90 0.58
C ASP A 3 -7.65 -14.92 1.63
N PHE A 4 -7.48 -15.24 2.92
CA PHE A 4 -7.76 -14.30 4.00
C PHE A 4 -6.98 -12.98 3.87
N MET A 5 -5.69 -13.02 3.49
CA MET A 5 -4.92 -11.77 3.35
C MET A 5 -5.29 -10.99 2.10
N ARG A 6 -5.73 -11.67 1.02
CA ARG A 6 -6.30 -10.98 -0.15
C ARG A 6 -7.54 -10.22 0.27
N TRP A 7 -8.46 -10.90 0.96
CA TRP A 7 -9.67 -10.30 1.47
C TRP A 7 -9.38 -9.12 2.41
N MET A 8 -8.44 -9.27 3.34
CA MET A 8 -8.00 -8.18 4.23
C MET A 8 -7.41 -7.00 3.44
N TYR A 9 -6.62 -7.28 2.40
CA TYR A 9 -6.05 -6.23 1.58
C TYR A 9 -7.12 -5.42 0.86
N ASP A 10 -8.06 -6.11 0.21
CA ASP A 10 -9.12 -5.48 -0.57
C ASP A 10 -10.10 -4.66 0.30
N HIS A 11 -10.37 -5.11 1.54
CA HIS A 11 -11.41 -4.52 2.38
C HIS A 11 -10.89 -3.60 3.50
N TYR A 12 -9.62 -3.69 3.89
CA TYR A 12 -9.08 -2.90 5.01
C TYR A 12 -7.75 -2.21 4.70
N ILE A 13 -6.75 -2.94 4.20
CA ILE A 13 -5.40 -2.38 4.05
C ILE A 13 -5.37 -1.35 2.93
N ARG A 14 -5.84 -1.72 1.73
CA ARG A 14 -5.83 -0.82 0.58
C ARG A 14 -6.72 0.42 0.81
N PRO A 15 -7.98 0.28 1.27
CA PRO A 15 -8.80 1.45 1.59
C PRO A 15 -8.17 2.39 2.62
N ASN A 16 -7.47 1.85 3.63
CA ASN A 16 -6.77 2.68 4.61
C ASN A 16 -5.56 3.41 4.00
N ILE A 17 -4.80 2.78 3.12
CA ILE A 17 -3.68 3.43 2.42
C ILE A 17 -4.20 4.56 1.52
N GLU A 18 -5.23 4.27 0.72
CA GLU A 18 -5.82 5.23 -0.23
C GLU A 18 -6.54 6.41 0.46
N SER A 19 -6.92 6.27 1.74
CA SER A 19 -7.52 7.35 2.53
C SER A 19 -6.51 8.25 3.24
N GLN A 20 -5.22 7.88 3.28
CA GLN A 20 -4.21 8.74 3.89
C GLN A 20 -3.95 9.97 3.02
N PRO A 21 -3.63 11.13 3.63
CA PRO A 21 -3.17 12.28 2.87
C PRO A 21 -1.88 11.91 2.13
N ILE A 22 -1.82 12.27 0.85
CA ILE A 22 -0.62 12.16 0.01
C ILE A 22 -0.09 13.57 -0.17
N ASP A 23 1.20 13.80 0.07
CA ASP A 23 1.79 15.11 -0.16
C ASP A 23 1.91 15.42 -1.67
N GLU A 24 2.03 16.69 -2.03
CA GLU A 24 2.08 17.11 -3.44
C GLU A 24 3.26 16.48 -4.21
N GLY A 25 4.39 16.27 -3.53
CA GLY A 25 5.57 15.63 -4.11
C GLY A 25 5.33 14.15 -4.39
N GLU A 26 4.75 13.42 -3.45
CA GLU A 26 4.35 12.02 -3.61
C GLU A 26 3.32 11.85 -4.74
N ALA A 27 2.31 12.73 -4.80
CA ALA A 27 1.31 12.72 -5.86
C ALA A 27 1.95 12.92 -7.26
N LEU A 28 2.87 13.86 -7.39
CA LEU A 28 3.62 14.08 -8.64
C LEU A 28 4.44 12.86 -9.05
N GLN A 29 5.07 12.16 -8.11
CA GLN A 29 5.83 10.93 -8.41
C GLN A 29 4.90 9.79 -8.87
N ILE A 30 3.74 9.64 -8.25
CA ILE A 30 2.73 8.65 -8.66
C ILE A 30 2.23 8.95 -10.07
N ASP A 31 1.93 10.21 -10.38
CA ASP A 31 1.49 10.62 -11.72
C ASP A 31 2.56 10.40 -12.78
N LEU A 32 3.82 10.70 -12.46
CA LEU A 32 4.95 10.42 -13.35
C LEU A 32 5.04 8.93 -13.68
N LEU A 33 4.97 8.06 -12.65
CA LEU A 33 4.98 6.61 -12.83
C LEU A 33 3.79 6.15 -13.68
N ASN A 34 2.59 6.68 -13.44
CA ASN A 34 1.40 6.32 -14.20
C ASN A 34 1.47 6.68 -15.69
N ASN A 35 2.24 7.73 -16.03
CA ASN A 35 2.47 8.15 -17.42
C ASN A 35 3.58 7.35 -18.13
N VAL A 36 4.57 6.83 -17.39
CA VAL A 36 5.67 6.02 -17.95
C VAL A 36 5.27 4.56 -18.11
N LEU A 37 4.51 4.01 -17.16
CA LEU A 37 4.18 2.60 -17.13
C LEU A 37 3.00 2.27 -18.05
N ASN A 38 3.20 1.30 -18.95
CA ASN A 38 2.10 0.76 -19.74
C ASN A 38 1.05 0.05 -18.84
N PRO A 39 -0.18 -0.19 -19.34
CA PRO A 39 -1.25 -0.77 -18.53
C PRO A 39 -0.89 -2.09 -17.84
N GLN A 40 -0.14 -2.97 -18.51
CA GLN A 40 0.28 -4.25 -17.94
C GLN A 40 1.29 -4.04 -16.80
N MET A 41 2.26 -3.14 -16.98
CA MET A 41 3.24 -2.81 -15.94
C MET A 41 2.59 -2.13 -14.74
N ARG A 42 1.56 -1.28 -14.96
CA ARG A 42 0.76 -0.70 -13.86
C ARG A 42 0.06 -1.78 -13.04
N LYS A 43 -0.55 -2.78 -13.71
CA LYS A 43 -1.14 -3.92 -13.01
C LYS A 43 -0.11 -4.69 -12.20
N THR A 44 1.05 -5.00 -12.79
CA THR A 44 2.15 -5.66 -12.09
C THR A 44 2.63 -4.85 -10.89
N LEU A 45 2.76 -3.53 -11.02
CA LEU A 45 3.12 -2.65 -9.91
C LEU A 45 2.10 -2.74 -8.76
N GLN A 46 0.81 -2.71 -9.07
CA GLN A 46 -0.26 -2.85 -8.06
C GLN A 46 -0.19 -4.20 -7.32
N GLU A 47 0.11 -5.28 -8.04
CA GLU A 47 0.31 -6.60 -7.43
C GLU A 47 1.53 -6.64 -6.50
N VAL A 48 2.63 -5.99 -6.89
CA VAL A 48 3.84 -5.88 -6.05
C VAL A 48 3.56 -5.04 -4.80
N LEU A 49 2.91 -3.88 -4.95
CA LEU A 49 2.52 -3.02 -3.82
C LEU A 49 1.61 -3.76 -2.84
N ALA A 50 0.66 -4.56 -3.33
CA ALA A 50 -0.21 -5.39 -2.49
C ALA A 50 0.59 -6.41 -1.65
N ILE A 51 1.61 -7.04 -2.23
CA ILE A 51 2.49 -7.96 -1.51
C ILE A 51 3.20 -7.23 -0.37
N TYR A 52 3.81 -6.08 -0.64
CA TYR A 52 4.52 -5.32 0.39
C TYR A 52 3.60 -4.81 1.49
N ALA A 53 2.45 -4.22 1.13
CA ALA A 53 1.47 -3.73 2.10
C ALA A 53 1.02 -4.84 3.08
N ILE A 54 0.76 -6.04 2.57
CA ILE A 54 0.39 -7.20 3.39
C ILE A 54 1.51 -7.67 4.31
N GLN A 55 2.76 -7.70 3.82
CA GLN A 55 3.89 -8.09 4.68
C GLN A 55 4.13 -7.04 5.77
N SER A 56 4.08 -5.75 5.43
CA SER A 56 4.21 -4.65 6.39
C SER A 56 3.11 -4.69 7.44
N PHE A 57 1.86 -4.91 7.03
CA PHE A 57 0.74 -5.09 7.97
C PHE A 57 0.98 -6.25 8.94
N ARG A 58 1.37 -7.43 8.42
CA ARG A 58 1.70 -8.60 9.24
C ARG A 58 2.86 -8.32 10.19
N LEU A 59 3.88 -7.58 9.73
CA LEU A 59 5.00 -7.20 10.55
C LEU A 59 4.55 -6.31 11.71
N GLY A 60 3.78 -5.26 11.45
CA GLY A 60 3.23 -4.38 12.49
C GLY A 60 2.39 -5.12 13.54
N VAL A 61 1.53 -6.05 13.10
CA VAL A 61 0.76 -6.92 14.02
C VAL A 61 1.68 -7.79 14.88
N ARG A 62 2.72 -8.40 14.29
CA ARG A 62 3.66 -9.26 15.01
C ARG A 62 4.51 -8.51 16.01
N THR A 63 4.97 -7.32 15.66
CA THR A 63 5.86 -6.53 16.50
C THR A 63 5.10 -5.71 17.54
N ARG A 64 3.76 -5.66 17.46
CA ARG A 64 2.91 -4.76 18.25
C ARG A 64 3.36 -3.30 18.15
N ILE A 65 4.10 -2.96 17.10
CA ILE A 65 4.42 -1.59 16.73
C ILE A 65 3.15 -1.05 16.08
N ALA A 66 2.16 -0.72 16.91
CA ALA A 66 1.28 0.37 16.57
C ALA A 66 2.18 1.61 16.59
N LEU A 67 2.22 2.35 15.48
CA LEU A 67 3.07 3.51 15.19
C LEU A 67 2.89 4.61 16.26
N ASN A 68 3.48 4.42 17.44
CA ASN A 68 3.40 5.36 18.56
C ASN A 68 4.22 6.63 18.29
N GLU A 69 5.04 6.65 17.24
CA GLU A 69 5.93 7.77 16.91
C GLU A 69 5.47 8.64 15.72
N ASP A 70 4.59 8.15 14.82
CA ASP A 70 4.02 8.98 13.72
C ASP A 70 2.79 9.81 14.17
N LEU A 71 2.39 9.69 15.45
CA LEU A 71 1.26 10.39 16.06
C LEU A 71 1.68 11.53 17.02
N ARG A 72 2.93 11.98 16.96
CA ARG A 72 3.40 13.15 17.72
C ARG A 72 3.27 14.46 16.95
#